data_AF-A0A1M6TPA6-F1
#
_entry.id   AF-A0A1M6TPA6-F1
#
_cell.length_a   1.000
_cell.length_b   1.000
_cell.length_c   1.000
_cell.angle_alpha   90.00
_cell.angle_beta   90.00
_cell.angle_gamma   90.00
#
_symmetry.space_group_name_H-M   'P 1'
#
loop_
_entity.id
_entity.type
_entity.pdbx_description
1 polymer ?
#
loop_
_entity_poly.entity_id
_entity_poly.type
_entity_poly.pdbx_seq_one_letter_code
_entity_poly.pdbx_strand_id
1 'polypeptide(L)'
;MACESRTYEEISDNTPITGIVKYETDIKPIIETNCIGCHSPGGPASAYPLTNYNLVKAEIDNIVDRIQRPVGAVGRMPPGTSLSQSQINFFIKWKADGSIEN
;
A
#
# COMPACT_ATOMS: atom_id res chain seq x y z
N MET A 1 37.52 -21.68 10.29
CA MET A 1 36.28 -20.90 10.36
C MET A 1 36.16 -20.09 9.09
N ALA A 2 35.21 -20.43 8.23
CA ALA A 2 34.96 -19.75 6.97
C ALA A 2 33.45 -19.71 6.77
N CYS A 3 32.88 -18.52 6.88
CA CYS A 3 31.57 -18.18 6.32
C CYS A 3 31.65 -16.69 5.98
N GLU A 4 32.36 -16.40 4.90
CA GLU A 4 32.35 -15.08 4.29
C GLU A 4 30.97 -14.83 3.66
N SER A 5 30.42 -13.67 4.01
CA SER A 5 29.47 -12.85 3.25
C SER A 5 28.21 -13.53 2.71
N ARG A 6 27.10 -13.32 3.44
CA ARG A 6 25.73 -13.37 2.92
C ARG A 6 25.64 -12.39 1.74
N THR A 7 25.63 -12.90 0.51
CA THR A 7 25.48 -12.09 -0.70
C THR A 7 24.04 -11.59 -0.81
N TYR A 8 23.85 -10.31 -0.48
CA TYR A 8 23.19 -9.28 -1.30
C TYR A 8 21.90 -9.64 -2.07
N GLU A 9 21.09 -10.60 -1.64
CA GLU A 9 19.77 -10.86 -2.22
C GLU A 9 18.63 -10.61 -1.22
N GLU A 10 18.99 -10.28 0.03
CA GLU A 10 18.04 -9.98 1.12
C GLU A 10 17.84 -8.46 1.34
N ILE A 11 18.30 -7.61 0.42
CA ILE A 11 18.22 -6.14 0.54
C ILE A 11 17.79 -5.52 -0.80
N SER A 12 16.55 -5.71 -1.25
CA SER A 12 15.92 -4.70 -2.13
C SER A 12 14.41 -4.87 -2.26
N ASP A 13 13.69 -4.95 -1.15
CA ASP A 13 12.24 -4.64 -1.18
C ASP A 13 11.96 -3.12 -1.35
N ASN A 14 13.02 -2.34 -1.55
CA ASN A 14 13.04 -0.89 -1.68
C ASN A 14 13.58 -0.42 -3.05
N THR A 15 13.29 -1.16 -4.11
CA THR A 15 13.61 -0.70 -5.47
C THR A 15 13.00 0.69 -5.71
N PRO A 16 13.79 1.69 -6.09
CA PRO A 16 13.29 3.04 -6.29
C PRO A 16 12.22 3.08 -7.37
N ILE A 17 11.06 3.67 -7.06
CA ILE A 17 10.01 3.93 -8.05
C ILE A 17 10.42 5.19 -8.84
N THR A 18 10.93 4.98 -10.06
CA THR A 18 11.48 6.05 -10.90
C THR A 18 10.44 6.77 -11.76
N GLY A 19 9.27 6.17 -11.97
CA GLY A 19 8.17 6.73 -12.76
C GLY A 19 7.17 7.56 -11.96
N ILE A 20 6.23 8.17 -12.68
CA ILE A 20 4.99 8.71 -12.10
C ILE A 20 4.11 7.51 -11.77
N VAL A 21 3.62 7.45 -10.54
CA VAL A 21 2.66 6.43 -10.12
C VAL A 21 1.25 6.92 -10.43
N LYS A 22 0.42 6.06 -10.99
CA LYS A 22 -0.96 6.36 -11.38
C LYS A 22 -1.94 5.40 -10.71
N TYR A 23 -3.14 5.89 -10.46
CA TYR A 23 -4.16 5.10 -9.79
C TYR A 23 -4.50 3.84 -10.59
N GLU A 24 -4.86 3.98 -11.87
CA GLU A 24 -5.37 2.87 -12.68
C GLU A 24 -4.34 1.77 -12.90
N THR A 25 -3.06 2.12 -13.09
CA THR A 25 -2.01 1.15 -13.42
C THR A 25 -1.32 0.55 -12.21
N ASP A 26 -1.11 1.33 -11.15
CA ASP A 26 -0.22 0.93 -10.05
C ASP A 26 -0.97 0.72 -8.73
N ILE A 27 -1.91 1.59 -8.39
CA ILE A 27 -2.59 1.57 -7.08
C ILE A 27 -3.81 0.66 -7.08
N LYS A 28 -4.63 0.73 -8.12
CA LYS A 28 -5.88 -0.03 -8.24
C LYS A 28 -5.66 -1.53 -8.11
N PRO A 29 -4.66 -2.18 -8.74
CA PRO A 29 -4.42 -3.60 -8.54
C PRO A 29 -4.11 -3.97 -7.08
N ILE A 30 -3.40 -3.09 -6.35
CA ILE A 30 -3.07 -3.30 -4.94
C ILE A 30 -4.33 -3.17 -4.08
N ILE A 31 -5.17 -2.17 -4.33
CA ILE A 31 -6.45 -1.95 -3.64
C ILE A 31 -7.42 -3.11 -3.88
N GLU A 32 -7.57 -3.56 -5.13
CA GLU A 32 -8.46 -4.66 -5.50
C GLU A 32 -8.05 -5.97 -4.83
N THR A 33 -6.75 -6.23 -4.76
CA THR A 33 -6.22 -7.47 -4.17
C THR A 33 -6.27 -7.46 -2.64
N ASN A 34 -5.96 -6.33 -2.00
CA ASN A 34 -5.65 -6.31 -0.57
C ASN A 34 -6.66 -5.53 0.29
N CYS A 35 -7.53 -4.71 -0.30
CA CYS A 35 -8.36 -3.76 0.46
C CYS A 35 -9.86 -3.97 0.25
N ILE A 36 -10.31 -4.18 -0.99
CA ILE A 36 -11.75 -4.16 -1.35
C ILE A 36 -12.56 -5.23 -0.61
N GLY A 37 -11.98 -6.39 -0.28
CA GLY A 37 -12.69 -7.45 0.46
C GLY A 37 -13.27 -6.97 1.79
N CYS A 38 -12.62 -6.01 2.45
CA CYS A 38 -13.15 -5.36 3.66
C CYS A 38 -13.76 -3.98 3.39
N HIS A 39 -13.13 -3.21 2.50
CA HIS A 39 -13.48 -1.82 2.18
C HIS A 39 -14.41 -1.71 0.96
N SER A 40 -15.43 -2.55 0.90
CA SER A 40 -16.49 -2.52 -0.10
C SER A 40 -17.84 -2.23 0.56
N PRO A 41 -18.84 -1.74 -0.21
CA PRO A 41 -20.21 -1.67 0.29
C PRO A 41 -20.68 -3.03 0.84
N GLY A 42 -21.15 -3.04 2.09
CA GLY A 42 -21.55 -4.27 2.80
C GLY A 42 -20.40 -5.08 3.41
N GLY A 43 -19.14 -4.69 3.20
CA GLY A 43 -17.98 -5.30 3.85
C GLY A 43 -17.80 -4.85 5.31
N PRO A 44 -16.93 -5.53 6.08
CA PRO A 44 -16.61 -5.19 7.47
C PRO A 44 -16.16 -3.73 7.70
N ALA A 45 -15.53 -3.10 6.70
CA ALA A 45 -15.06 -1.73 6.74
C ALA A 45 -15.83 -0.83 5.76
N SER A 46 -17.10 -1.15 5.50
CA SER A 46 -17.98 -0.44 4.55
C SER A 46 -18.19 1.05 4.84
N ALA A 47 -17.90 1.52 6.05
CA ALA A 47 -17.88 2.95 6.40
C ALA A 47 -16.79 3.74 5.64
N TYR A 48 -15.75 3.06 5.15
CA TYR A 48 -14.65 3.64 4.37
C TYR A 48 -14.48 2.82 3.09
N PRO A 49 -15.40 2.92 2.12
CA PRO A 49 -15.28 2.18 0.88
C PRO A 49 -14.08 2.67 0.08
N LEU A 50 -13.29 1.75 -0.49
CA LEU A 50 -12.10 2.04 -1.29
C LEU A 50 -12.26 1.47 -2.71
N THR A 51 -13.44 1.64 -3.30
CA THR A 51 -13.84 0.95 -4.53
C THR A 51 -13.62 1.76 -5.81
N ASN A 52 -13.17 3.00 -5.71
CA ASN A 52 -12.84 3.84 -6.87
C ASN A 52 -11.79 4.89 -6.53
N TYR A 53 -11.26 5.53 -7.57
CA TYR A 53 -10.23 6.56 -7.48
C TYR A 53 -10.57 7.69 -6.49
N ASN A 54 -11.77 8.27 -6.58
CA ASN A 54 -12.15 9.41 -5.74
C ASN A 54 -12.16 9.05 -4.25
N LEU A 55 -12.66 7.85 -3.92
CA LEU A 55 -12.67 7.35 -2.54
C LEU A 55 -11.26 7.07 -2.02
N VAL A 56 -10.43 6.41 -2.83
CA VAL A 56 -9.04 6.10 -2.46
C VAL A 56 -8.22 7.38 -2.31
N LYS A 57 -8.41 8.35 -3.22
CA LYS A 57 -7.76 9.65 -3.17
C LYS A 57 -8.18 10.46 -1.95
N ALA A 58 -9.46 10.47 -1.61
CA ALA A 58 -9.96 11.18 -0.43
C ALA A 58 -9.34 10.63 0.87
N GLU A 59 -9.02 9.34 0.92
CA GLU A 59 -8.49 8.66 2.11
C GLU A 59 -6.97 8.43 2.05
N ILE A 60 -6.25 8.95 1.06
CA ILE A 60 -4.84 8.57 0.84
C ILE A 60 -3.94 8.86 2.05
N ASP A 61 -4.18 9.94 2.77
CA ASP A 61 -3.43 10.27 3.99
C ASP A 61 -3.65 9.23 5.09
N ASN A 62 -4.91 8.83 5.30
CA ASN A 62 -5.28 7.79 6.26
C ASN A 62 -4.73 6.43 5.82
N ILE A 63 -4.84 6.08 4.54
CA ILE A 63 -4.31 4.82 4.00
C ILE A 63 -2.81 4.73 4.28
N VAL A 64 -2.04 5.75 3.90
CA VAL A 64 -0.58 5.79 4.10
C VAL A 64 -0.21 5.68 5.57
N ASP A 65 -0.92 6.38 6.47
CA ASP A 65 -0.69 6.22 7.91
C ASP A 65 -0.95 4.77 8.37
N ARG A 66 -2.11 4.21 8.03
CA ARG A 66 -2.58 2.91 8.53
C ARG A 66 -1.72 1.73 8.07
N ILE A 67 -1.25 1.76 6.82
CA ILE A 67 -0.44 0.68 6.23
C ILE A 67 1.01 0.64 6.74
N GLN A 68 1.49 1.76 7.28
CA GLN A 68 2.83 1.87 7.86
C GLN A 68 2.88 1.57 9.37
N ARG A 69 1.72 1.38 10.01
CA ARG A 69 1.68 1.08 11.45
C ARG A 69 2.36 -0.27 11.77
N PRO A 70 3.10 -0.36 12.88
CA PRO A 70 3.78 -1.59 13.26
C PRO A 70 2.79 -2.72 13.62
N VAL A 71 3.26 -3.97 13.57
CA VAL A 71 2.46 -5.15 13.95
C VAL A 71 1.88 -4.96 15.36
N GLY A 72 0.57 -5.20 15.50
CA GLY A 72 -0.14 -5.09 16.78
C GLY A 72 -0.57 -3.67 17.16
N ALA A 73 -0.20 -2.65 16.38
CA ALA A 73 -0.70 -1.29 16.62
C ALA A 73 -2.20 -1.19 16.32
N VAL A 74 -2.92 -0.45 17.17
CA VAL A 74 -4.35 -0.18 16.98
C VAL A 74 -4.57 0.46 15.62
N GLY A 75 -5.52 -0.07 14.86
CA GLY A 75 -5.92 0.51 13.59
C GLY A 75 -4.93 0.31 12.46
N ARG A 76 -3.89 -0.53 12.61
CA ARG A 76 -3.07 -1.01 11.49
C ARG A 76 -3.94 -1.68 10.43
N MET A 77 -3.64 -1.43 9.17
CA MET A 77 -4.27 -2.11 8.04
C MET A 77 -3.22 -2.69 7.08
N PRO A 78 -3.48 -3.86 6.47
CA PRO A 78 -4.52 -4.81 6.83
C PRO A 78 -4.31 -5.39 8.25
N PRO A 79 -5.37 -5.89 8.92
CA PRO A 79 -5.26 -6.44 10.28
C PRO A 79 -4.46 -7.76 10.32
N GLY A 80 -4.40 -8.48 9.20
CA GLY A 80 -3.64 -9.72 9.06
C GLY A 80 -2.25 -9.49 8.47
N THR A 81 -1.99 -10.10 7.31
CA THR A 81 -0.72 -9.96 6.59
C THR A 81 -0.53 -8.53 6.09
N SER A 82 0.65 -7.98 6.33
CA SER A 82 1.01 -6.66 5.80
C SER A 82 1.27 -6.69 4.30
N LEU A 83 1.02 -5.54 3.69
CA LEU A 83 1.56 -5.21 2.37
C LEU A 83 3.09 -5.32 2.41
N SER A 84 3.69 -5.66 1.26
CA SER A 84 5.14 -5.57 1.10
C SER A 84 5.58 -4.10 1.14
N GLN A 85 6.85 -3.86 1.44
CA GLN A 85 7.38 -2.49 1.46
C GLN A 85 7.26 -1.82 0.09
N SER A 86 7.46 -2.58 -0.99
CA SER A 86 7.26 -2.11 -2.36
C SER A 86 5.83 -1.62 -2.61
N GLN A 87 4.81 -2.37 -2.17
CA GLN A 87 3.41 -1.94 -2.27
C GLN A 87 3.13 -0.67 -1.48
N ILE A 88 3.66 -0.56 -0.25
CA ILE A 88 3.54 0.65 0.57
C ILE A 88 4.19 1.85 -0.13
N ASN A 89 5.36 1.66 -0.74
CA ASN A 89 6.08 2.71 -1.46
C ASN A 89 5.27 3.25 -2.65
N PHE A 90 4.48 2.42 -3.34
CA PHE A 90 3.57 2.90 -4.39
C PHE A 90 2.54 3.89 -3.84
N PHE A 91 1.92 3.63 -2.69
CA PHE A 91 0.98 4.58 -2.07
C PHE A 91 1.65 5.89 -1.66
N ILE A 92 2.86 5.80 -1.07
CA ILE A 92 3.63 6.97 -0.66
C ILE A 92 3.99 7.82 -1.89
N LYS A 93 4.49 7.18 -2.95
CA LYS A 93 4.88 7.85 -4.19
C LYS A 93 3.68 8.44 -4.92
N TRP A 94 2.57 7.71 -5.01
CA TRP A 94 1.33 8.20 -5.61
C TRP A 94 0.79 9.43 -4.91
N LYS A 95 0.80 9.43 -3.56
CA LYS A 95 0.47 10.62 -2.77
C LYS A 95 1.42 11.78 -3.10
N ALA A 96 2.73 11.54 -3.14
CA ALA A 96 3.72 12.56 -3.45
C ALA A 96 3.60 13.11 -4.88
N ASP A 97 3.15 12.28 -5.83
CA ASP A 97 2.88 12.66 -7.22
C ASP A 97 1.58 13.45 -7.41
N GLY A 98 0.81 13.68 -6.34
CA GLY A 98 -0.45 14.44 -6.38
C GLY A 98 -1.70 13.59 -6.64
N SER A 99 -1.61 12.27 -6.39
CA SER A 99 -2.71 11.31 -6.55
C SER A 99 -3.30 11.35 -7.96
N ILE A 100 -2.45 11.10 -8.95
CA ILE A 100 -2.80 11.13 -10.38
C ILE A 100 -3.62 9.90 -10.74
N GLU A 101 -4.71 10.08 -11.48
CA GLU A 101 -5.57 8.97 -11.89
C GLU A 101 -4.97 8.15 -13.04
N ASN A 102 -4.51 8.85 -14.11
CA ASN A 102 -4.15 8.28 -15.42
C ASN A 102 -2.88 8.87 -16.04
#